data_AF-A0A936U2W4-F1
#
_entry.id   AF-A0A936U2W4-F1
#
_cell.length_a   1.000
_cell.length_b   1.000
_cell.length_c   1.000
_cell.angle_alpha   90.00
_cell.angle_beta   90.00
_cell.angle_gamma   90.00
#
_symmetry.space_group_name_H-M   'P 1'
#
loop_
_entity.id
_entity.type
_entity.pdbx_description
1 polymer ?
#
loop_
_entity_poly.entity_id
_entity_poly.type
_entity_poly.pdbx_seq_one_letter_code
_entity_poly.pdbx_strand_id
1 'polypeptide(L)'
;MTRLSLIWALLTGCADTNAGDPMQRATGQAKKAAAKHLDVPADALTLDPIDDKSVPGVVVFRAVWSQGSRTAHVGGVVVGGEVELDGARAMGRVYQAWGYGPTRTRSAEEVARVAVNLVPSAEPSSVMASEAQLAPARRMGFAEAAAPADVSSGGGLGVKFWVQDGYNPVTEWDVSPGASPGAPAVFTQGRTHGGG
;
A
#
# COMPACT_ATOMS: atom_id res chain seq x y z
N MET A 1 42.47 -16.10 -56.13
CA MET A 1 41.04 -15.83 -55.87
C MET A 1 40.84 -15.92 -54.36
N THR A 2 41.01 -14.83 -53.61
CA THR A 2 40.03 -13.82 -53.15
C THR A 2 39.68 -14.06 -51.67
N ARG A 3 40.01 -13.06 -50.83
CA ARG A 3 39.68 -12.95 -49.39
C ARG A 3 38.16 -12.94 -49.18
N LEU A 4 37.67 -13.38 -48.01
CA LEU A 4 36.73 -12.58 -47.19
C LEU A 4 36.52 -13.17 -45.78
N SER A 5 36.77 -12.33 -44.78
CA SER A 5 36.42 -12.46 -43.37
C SER A 5 34.90 -12.53 -43.16
N LEU A 6 34.44 -13.12 -42.06
CA LEU A 6 33.42 -12.47 -41.23
C LEU A 6 33.38 -13.05 -39.81
N ILE A 7 33.84 -12.19 -38.91
CA ILE A 7 33.67 -12.23 -37.46
C ILE A 7 32.19 -11.95 -37.21
N TRP A 8 31.50 -12.78 -36.43
CA TRP A 8 30.25 -12.36 -35.80
C TRP A 8 30.45 -12.25 -34.30
N ALA A 9 30.31 -11.00 -33.86
CA ALA A 9 30.47 -10.54 -32.50
C ALA A 9 29.48 -11.23 -31.57
N LEU A 10 30.00 -11.82 -30.49
CA LEU A 10 29.29 -11.95 -29.23
C LEU A 10 29.02 -10.53 -28.73
N LEU A 11 27.79 -10.05 -28.92
CA LEU A 11 27.30 -8.84 -28.28
C LEU A 11 27.21 -9.10 -26.78
N THR A 12 28.26 -8.65 -26.10
CA THR A 12 28.27 -8.19 -24.72
C THR A 12 26.99 -7.43 -24.40
N GLY A 13 26.07 -8.08 -23.69
CA GLY A 13 25.11 -7.38 -22.86
C GLY A 13 25.91 -6.71 -21.74
N CYS A 14 26.18 -5.42 -21.91
CA CYS A 14 26.67 -4.56 -20.85
C CYS A 14 25.65 -4.61 -19.71
N ALA A 15 25.92 -5.45 -18.71
CA ALA A 15 25.30 -5.31 -17.41
C ALA A 15 25.79 -3.98 -16.84
N ASP A 16 24.94 -2.96 -16.88
CA ASP A 16 25.13 -1.74 -16.11
C ASP A 16 25.20 -2.13 -14.63
N THR A 17 26.43 -2.27 -14.11
CA THR A 17 26.73 -2.54 -12.70
C THR A 17 26.45 -1.34 -11.78
N ASN A 18 25.68 -0.35 -12.25
CA ASN A 18 25.20 0.80 -11.49
C ASN A 18 23.72 0.71 -11.09
N ALA A 19 23.03 -0.39 -11.42
CA ALA A 19 21.68 -0.61 -10.92
C ALA A 19 21.74 -0.96 -9.43
N GLY A 20 21.66 0.06 -8.57
CA GLY A 20 21.42 -0.15 -7.14
C GLY A 20 20.26 -1.12 -6.90
N ASP A 21 20.28 -1.79 -5.74
CA ASP A 21 19.28 -2.76 -5.30
C ASP A 21 17.87 -2.32 -5.77
N PRO A 22 17.10 -3.17 -6.49
CA PRO A 22 15.74 -2.84 -6.92
C PRO A 22 14.88 -2.20 -5.82
N MET A 23 15.02 -2.63 -4.57
CA MET A 23 14.34 -2.03 -3.43
C MET A 23 14.86 -0.62 -3.11
N GLN A 24 16.17 -0.40 -3.18
CA GLN A 24 16.78 0.92 -3.01
C GLN A 24 16.32 1.89 -4.10
N ARG A 25 16.17 1.42 -5.35
CA ARG A 25 15.62 2.24 -6.44
C ARG A 25 14.15 2.59 -6.21
N ALA A 26 13.33 1.61 -5.85
CA ALA A 26 11.91 1.83 -5.58
C ALA A 26 11.70 2.79 -4.39
N THR A 27 12.44 2.61 -3.29
CA THR A 27 12.36 3.50 -2.13
C THR A 27 12.85 4.91 -2.45
N GLY A 28 13.88 5.07 -3.29
CA GLY A 28 14.32 6.37 -3.79
C GLY A 28 13.25 7.10 -4.62
N GLN A 29 12.56 6.36 -5.51
CA GLN A 29 11.44 6.90 -6.30
C GLN A 29 10.26 7.29 -5.41
N ALA A 30 9.86 6.42 -4.50
CA ALA A 30 8.79 6.65 -3.53
C ALA A 30 9.06 7.90 -2.68
N LYS A 31 10.28 8.01 -2.12
CA LYS A 31 10.68 9.14 -1.28
C LYS A 31 10.64 10.47 -2.04
N LYS A 32 11.10 10.50 -3.29
CA LYS A 32 11.04 11.70 -4.15
C LYS A 32 9.59 12.11 -4.48
N ALA A 33 8.74 11.14 -4.83
CA ALA A 33 7.35 11.40 -5.16
C ALA A 33 6.55 11.88 -3.95
N ALA A 34 6.70 11.20 -2.80
CA ALA A 34 6.05 11.57 -1.55
C ALA A 34 6.48 12.96 -1.06
N ALA A 35 7.78 13.29 -1.14
CA ALA A 35 8.31 14.62 -0.81
C ALA A 35 7.62 15.73 -1.61
N LYS A 36 7.51 15.52 -2.92
CA LYS A 36 6.81 16.45 -3.81
C LYS A 36 5.32 16.55 -3.48
N HIS A 37 4.66 15.43 -3.17
CA HIS A 37 3.23 15.41 -2.86
C HIS A 37 2.90 16.14 -1.55
N LEU A 38 3.73 15.94 -0.53
CA LEU A 38 3.58 16.54 0.79
C LEU A 38 4.17 17.96 0.89
N ASP A 39 4.88 18.41 -0.15
CA ASP A 39 5.62 19.68 -0.19
C ASP A 39 6.67 19.81 0.94
N VAL A 40 7.46 18.76 1.13
CA VAL A 40 8.50 18.69 2.16
C VAL A 40 9.85 18.23 1.58
N PRO A 41 10.98 18.56 2.24
CA PRO A 41 12.29 18.02 1.87
C PRO A 41 12.31 16.49 1.94
N ALA A 42 12.91 15.84 0.94
CA ALA A 42 12.95 14.39 0.88
C ALA A 42 13.68 13.79 2.09
N ASP A 43 14.79 14.36 2.53
CA ASP A 43 15.55 13.93 3.71
C ASP A 43 14.75 14.00 5.02
N ALA A 44 13.73 14.88 5.10
CA ALA A 44 12.82 14.98 6.23
C ALA A 44 11.74 13.87 6.28
N LEU A 45 11.62 13.04 5.23
CA LEU A 45 10.68 11.91 5.20
C LEU A 45 11.29 10.63 5.75
N THR A 46 10.53 10.00 6.64
CA THR A 46 10.69 8.59 6.97
C THR A 46 9.85 7.76 6.01
N LEU A 47 10.45 6.72 5.43
CA LEU A 47 9.78 5.82 4.49
C LEU A 47 9.74 4.43 5.11
N ASP A 48 8.53 3.89 5.27
CA ASP A 48 8.27 2.55 5.76
C ASP A 48 7.81 1.68 4.57
N PRO A 49 8.70 0.97 3.88
CA PRO A 49 8.29 -0.03 2.89
C PRO A 49 7.68 -1.23 3.59
N ILE A 50 6.57 -1.74 3.04
CA ILE A 50 6.02 -3.05 3.41
C ILE A 50 6.83 -4.10 2.64
N ASP A 51 7.28 -5.15 3.34
CA ASP A 51 8.13 -6.21 2.78
C ASP A 51 7.60 -6.72 1.43
N ASP A 52 8.46 -6.72 0.41
CA ASP A 52 8.22 -7.14 -0.99
C ASP A 52 7.58 -8.53 -1.09
N LYS A 53 7.88 -9.43 -0.12
CA LYS A 53 7.27 -10.77 -0.08
C LYS A 53 5.74 -10.75 0.07
N SER A 54 5.19 -9.66 0.61
CA SER A 54 3.76 -9.53 0.81
C SER A 54 3.01 -9.27 -0.51
N VAL A 55 3.59 -8.53 -1.47
CA VAL A 55 2.97 -8.18 -2.75
C VAL A 55 3.96 -8.36 -3.92
N PRO A 56 3.90 -9.48 -4.66
CA PRO A 56 4.89 -9.79 -5.70
C PRO A 56 5.05 -8.66 -6.73
N GLY A 57 6.27 -8.11 -6.83
CA GLY A 57 6.62 -7.08 -7.83
C GLY A 57 6.03 -5.69 -7.56
N VAL A 58 5.51 -5.46 -6.36
CA VAL A 58 4.94 -4.19 -5.92
C VAL A 58 5.55 -3.80 -4.58
N VAL A 59 6.22 -2.64 -4.54
CA VAL A 59 6.69 -2.08 -3.27
C VAL A 59 5.61 -1.16 -2.74
N VAL A 60 4.88 -1.61 -1.73
CA VAL A 60 3.96 -0.74 -0.97
C VAL A 60 4.78 0.03 0.05
N PHE A 61 4.47 1.32 0.24
CA PHE A 61 5.15 2.14 1.22
C PHE A 61 4.19 3.11 1.91
N ARG A 62 4.63 3.58 3.08
CA ARG A 62 4.09 4.77 3.73
C ARG A 62 5.23 5.76 3.95
N ALA A 63 5.02 7.00 3.53
CA ALA A 63 5.92 8.11 3.80
C ALA A 63 5.32 8.96 4.92
N VAL A 64 6.10 9.25 5.95
CA VAL A 64 5.68 10.07 7.09
C VAL A 64 6.66 11.24 7.26
N TRP A 65 6.10 12.42 7.40
CA TRP A 65 6.79 13.64 7.82
C TRP A 65 6.22 14.09 9.17
N SER A 66 7.11 14.42 10.09
CA SER A 66 6.73 15.01 11.38
C SER A 66 7.62 16.19 11.71
N GLN A 67 7.02 17.31 12.09
CA GLN A 67 7.72 18.50 12.57
C GLN A 67 6.97 19.09 13.77
N GLY A 68 7.52 18.91 14.98
CA GLY A 68 6.85 19.29 16.21
C GLY A 68 5.54 18.52 16.36
N SER A 69 4.41 19.22 16.46
CA SER A 69 3.07 18.63 16.56
C SER A 69 2.39 18.37 15.21
N ARG A 70 3.04 18.71 14.09
CA ARG A 70 2.48 18.50 12.75
C ARG A 70 2.97 17.17 12.21
N THR A 71 2.02 16.33 11.80
CA THR A 71 2.27 15.09 11.06
C THR A 71 1.57 15.18 9.72
N ALA A 72 2.25 14.75 8.67
CA ALA A 72 1.66 14.50 7.36
C ALA A 72 2.17 13.16 6.85
N HIS A 73 1.34 12.43 6.14
CA HIS A 73 1.76 11.16 5.57
C HIS A 73 1.06 10.89 4.25
N VAL A 74 1.67 10.02 3.45
CA VAL A 74 1.08 9.54 2.20
C VAL A 74 1.45 8.08 1.99
N GLY A 75 0.45 7.29 1.64
CA GLY A 75 0.61 5.91 1.20
C GLY A 75 0.81 5.83 -0.30
N GLY A 76 1.52 4.80 -0.77
CA GLY A 76 1.62 4.56 -2.20
C GLY A 76 2.23 3.22 -2.55
N VAL A 77 2.36 3.00 -3.85
CA VAL A 77 3.05 1.84 -4.40
C VAL A 77 4.05 2.24 -5.48
N VAL A 78 5.08 1.41 -5.63
CA VAL A 78 5.99 1.44 -6.79
C VAL A 78 5.83 0.14 -7.56
N VAL A 79 5.48 0.25 -8.84
CA VAL A 79 5.30 -0.89 -9.75
C VAL A 79 5.97 -0.59 -11.07
N GLY A 80 6.90 -1.44 -11.51
CA GLY A 80 7.61 -1.23 -12.78
C GLY A 80 8.38 0.10 -12.87
N GLY A 81 8.73 0.71 -11.72
CA GLY A 81 9.39 2.01 -11.65
C GLY A 81 8.45 3.22 -11.69
N GLU A 82 7.14 3.01 -11.78
CA GLU A 82 6.12 4.06 -11.65
C GLU A 82 5.64 4.16 -10.21
N VAL A 83 5.43 5.40 -9.72
CA VAL A 83 4.90 5.66 -8.38
C VAL A 83 3.44 6.07 -8.49
N GLU A 84 2.58 5.38 -7.74
CA GLU A 84 1.15 5.71 -7.57
C GLU A 84 0.90 6.09 -6.11
N LEU A 85 0.41 7.32 -5.90
CA LEU A 85 0.11 7.89 -4.58
C LEU A 85 -1.40 8.00 -4.32
N ASP A 86 -2.23 7.81 -5.34
CA ASP A 86 -3.67 7.66 -5.14
C ASP A 86 -3.94 6.30 -4.50
N GLY A 87 -4.41 6.30 -3.26
CA GLY A 87 -4.60 5.08 -2.47
C GLY A 87 -5.50 4.04 -3.17
N ALA A 88 -6.57 4.49 -3.83
CA ALA A 88 -7.49 3.61 -4.56
C ALA A 88 -6.80 2.95 -5.77
N ARG A 89 -6.07 3.71 -6.58
CA ARG A 89 -5.29 3.17 -7.71
C ARG A 89 -4.16 2.28 -7.23
N ALA A 90 -3.44 2.69 -6.19
CA ALA A 90 -2.36 1.92 -5.58
C ALA A 90 -2.86 0.55 -5.10
N MET A 91 -4.00 0.51 -4.39
CA MET A 91 -4.62 -0.73 -3.96
C MET A 91 -5.13 -1.57 -5.14
N GLY A 92 -5.61 -0.94 -6.21
CA GLY A 92 -5.92 -1.60 -7.48
C GLY A 92 -4.73 -2.37 -8.08
N ARG A 93 -3.52 -1.78 -8.01
CA ARG A 93 -2.26 -2.45 -8.43
C ARG A 93 -1.89 -3.61 -7.51
N VAL A 94 -2.07 -3.46 -6.19
CA VAL A 94 -1.86 -4.54 -5.22
C VAL A 94 -2.79 -5.72 -5.52
N TYR A 95 -4.08 -5.44 -5.74
CA TYR A 95 -5.04 -6.47 -6.11
C TYR A 95 -4.69 -7.16 -7.42
N GLN A 96 -4.23 -6.42 -8.43
CA GLN A 96 -3.72 -7.01 -9.66
C GLN A 96 -2.54 -7.96 -9.40
N ALA A 97 -1.56 -7.54 -8.60
CA ALA A 97 -0.38 -8.34 -8.27
C ALA A 97 -0.71 -9.61 -7.46
N TRP A 98 -1.75 -9.56 -6.63
CA TRP A 98 -2.27 -10.73 -5.92
C TRP A 98 -3.18 -11.63 -6.77
N GLY A 99 -3.49 -11.26 -8.01
CA GLY A 99 -4.44 -12.00 -8.84
C GLY A 99 -5.85 -12.01 -8.22
N TYR A 100 -6.25 -10.88 -7.64
CA TYR A 100 -7.44 -10.78 -6.79
C TYR A 100 -8.73 -11.08 -7.58
N GLY A 101 -9.57 -11.94 -7.00
CA GLY A 101 -10.73 -12.60 -7.61
C GLY A 101 -11.10 -13.85 -6.80
N PRO A 102 -11.91 -14.79 -7.33
CA PRO A 102 -12.26 -16.05 -6.64
C PRO A 102 -11.04 -16.94 -6.31
N THR A 103 -9.88 -16.63 -6.89
CA THR A 103 -8.60 -17.31 -6.70
C THR A 103 -7.67 -16.60 -5.72
N ARG A 104 -8.17 -15.63 -4.91
CA ARG A 104 -7.35 -14.90 -3.94
C ARG A 104 -6.55 -15.86 -3.06
N THR A 105 -5.25 -15.62 -2.94
CA THR A 105 -4.32 -16.43 -2.12
C THR A 105 -4.01 -15.79 -0.76
N ARG A 106 -4.33 -14.52 -0.57
CA ARG A 106 -4.05 -13.75 0.66
C ARG A 106 -5.19 -13.86 1.68
N SER A 107 -4.86 -13.68 2.95
CA SER A 107 -5.87 -13.61 4.02
C SER A 107 -6.48 -12.20 4.11
N ALA A 108 -7.63 -12.08 4.77
CA ALA A 108 -8.26 -10.77 5.02
C ALA A 108 -7.33 -9.86 5.84
N GLU A 109 -6.55 -10.46 6.75
CA GLU A 109 -5.58 -9.74 7.58
C GLU A 109 -4.42 -9.18 6.74
N GLU A 110 -3.87 -9.95 5.80
CA GLU A 110 -2.81 -9.46 4.90
C GLU A 110 -3.32 -8.30 4.03
N VAL A 111 -4.55 -8.42 3.51
CA VAL A 111 -5.20 -7.35 2.73
C VAL A 111 -5.35 -6.09 3.58
N ALA A 112 -5.89 -6.21 4.80
CA ALA A 112 -6.07 -5.07 5.71
C ALA A 112 -4.73 -4.41 6.07
N ARG A 113 -3.68 -5.19 6.33
CA ARG A 113 -2.33 -4.68 6.65
C ARG A 113 -1.73 -3.86 5.51
N VAL A 114 -2.01 -4.21 4.26
CA VAL A 114 -1.61 -3.39 3.10
C VAL A 114 -2.55 -2.18 2.96
N ALA A 115 -3.86 -2.41 3.02
CA ALA A 115 -4.88 -1.39 2.81
C ALA A 115 -4.76 -0.23 3.82
N VAL A 116 -4.46 -0.49 5.09
CA VAL A 116 -4.31 0.57 6.11
C VAL A 116 -3.20 1.58 5.79
N ASN A 117 -2.23 1.21 4.95
CA ASN A 117 -1.18 2.13 4.52
C ASN A 117 -1.62 2.99 3.33
N LEU A 118 -2.73 2.65 2.68
CA LEU A 118 -3.26 3.30 1.47
C LEU A 118 -4.61 4.00 1.69
N VAL A 119 -5.24 3.81 2.86
CA VAL A 119 -6.45 4.56 3.21
C VAL A 119 -6.11 6.05 3.37
N PRO A 120 -7.02 6.95 2.98
CA PRO A 120 -6.88 8.37 3.27
C PRO A 120 -7.07 8.57 4.78
N SER A 121 -5.98 8.90 5.48
CA SER A 121 -6.01 9.25 6.90
C SER A 121 -5.15 10.50 7.16
N ALA A 122 -5.48 11.23 8.23
CA ALA A 122 -4.65 12.35 8.69
C ALA A 122 -3.46 11.85 9.53
N GLU A 123 -3.61 10.71 10.22
CA GLU A 123 -2.59 10.13 11.10
C GLU A 123 -2.22 8.68 10.72
N PRO A 124 -0.99 8.23 11.06
CA PRO A 124 -0.61 6.84 10.88
C PRO A 124 -1.61 5.90 11.55
N SER A 125 -2.18 5.01 10.76
CA SER A 125 -3.23 4.09 11.18
C SER A 125 -2.66 2.68 11.32
N SER A 126 -3.22 1.89 12.24
CA SER A 126 -2.85 0.48 12.44
C SER A 126 -4.10 -0.41 12.44
N VAL A 127 -4.02 -1.56 11.77
CA VAL A 127 -5.10 -2.56 11.78
C VAL A 127 -5.25 -3.14 13.18
N MET A 128 -6.49 -3.22 13.62
CA MET A 128 -6.89 -3.93 14.83
C MET A 128 -7.15 -5.39 14.48
N ALA A 129 -6.24 -6.28 14.86
CA ALA A 129 -6.29 -7.69 14.49
C ALA A 129 -6.43 -8.65 15.69
N SER A 130 -6.23 -8.16 16.91
CA SER A 130 -6.29 -8.96 18.14
C SER A 130 -7.42 -8.53 19.06
N GLU A 131 -7.90 -9.44 19.90
CA GLU A 131 -8.93 -9.13 20.92
C GLU A 131 -8.47 -8.01 21.87
N ALA A 132 -7.17 -7.95 22.19
CA ALA A 132 -6.62 -6.89 23.02
C ALA A 132 -6.78 -5.49 22.40
N GLN A 133 -6.73 -5.39 21.07
CA GLN A 133 -6.99 -4.15 20.33
C GLN A 133 -8.49 -3.89 20.20
N LEU A 134 -9.30 -4.92 19.92
CA LEU A 134 -10.72 -4.80 19.63
C LEU A 134 -11.59 -4.60 20.87
N ALA A 135 -11.23 -5.16 22.03
CA ALA A 135 -11.99 -5.03 23.25
C ALA A 135 -12.20 -3.56 23.69
N PRO A 136 -11.17 -2.68 23.65
CA PRO A 136 -11.37 -1.25 23.83
C PRO A 136 -12.41 -0.63 22.89
N ALA A 137 -12.38 -0.94 21.58
CA ALA A 137 -13.35 -0.44 20.62
C ALA A 137 -14.78 -0.84 20.98
N ARG A 138 -14.98 -2.11 21.34
CA ARG A 138 -16.29 -2.62 21.78
C ARG A 138 -16.81 -1.90 23.03
N ARG A 139 -15.92 -1.62 23.99
CA ARG A 139 -16.26 -0.83 25.20
C ARG A 139 -16.63 0.62 24.89
N MET A 140 -16.13 1.16 23.78
CA MET A 140 -16.48 2.51 23.28
C MET A 140 -17.76 2.53 22.43
N GLY A 141 -18.48 1.41 22.30
CA GLY A 141 -19.78 1.34 21.61
C GLY A 141 -19.75 0.69 20.22
N PHE A 142 -18.60 0.24 19.73
CA PHE A 142 -18.49 -0.54 18.48
C PHE A 142 -18.60 -2.02 18.75
N ALA A 143 -19.79 -2.49 19.17
CA ALA A 143 -20.00 -3.88 19.59
C ALA A 143 -19.60 -4.90 18.49
N GLU A 144 -19.74 -4.50 17.23
CA GLU A 144 -19.36 -5.29 16.05
C GLU A 144 -17.88 -5.22 15.65
N ALA A 145 -17.04 -4.42 16.34
CA ALA A 145 -15.62 -4.33 16.04
C ALA A 145 -15.00 -5.74 16.05
N ALA A 146 -14.39 -6.14 14.95
CA ALA A 146 -13.88 -7.48 14.74
C ALA A 146 -12.56 -7.47 13.98
N ALA A 147 -11.83 -8.58 14.04
CA ALA A 147 -10.63 -8.76 13.25
C ALA A 147 -10.97 -8.71 11.74
N PRO A 148 -9.99 -8.42 10.87
CA PRO A 148 -10.23 -8.34 9.43
C PRO A 148 -10.97 -9.55 8.88
N ALA A 149 -12.02 -9.31 8.11
CA ALA A 149 -12.88 -10.35 7.59
C ALA A 149 -13.26 -10.08 6.13
N ASP A 150 -13.46 -11.15 5.37
CA ASP A 150 -13.96 -11.04 4.01
C ASP A 150 -15.43 -10.63 4.00
N VAL A 151 -15.78 -9.72 3.10
CA VAL A 151 -17.15 -9.22 2.91
C VAL A 151 -17.53 -9.25 1.44
N SER A 152 -18.79 -9.49 1.13
CA SER A 152 -19.28 -9.34 -0.23
C SER A 152 -19.64 -7.88 -0.49
N SER A 153 -18.96 -7.22 -1.42
CA SER A 153 -19.25 -5.84 -1.81
C SER A 153 -19.18 -5.68 -3.32
N GLY A 154 -20.20 -5.06 -3.93
CA GLY A 154 -20.17 -4.66 -5.34
C GLY A 154 -19.88 -5.79 -6.35
N GLY A 155 -20.20 -7.05 -6.02
CA GLY A 155 -19.95 -8.21 -6.90
C GLY A 155 -18.56 -8.86 -6.74
N GLY A 156 -17.74 -8.41 -5.79
CA GLY A 156 -16.45 -8.99 -5.45
C GLY A 156 -16.27 -9.24 -3.94
N LEU A 157 -15.21 -9.99 -3.59
CA LEU A 157 -14.84 -10.27 -2.20
C LEU A 157 -13.99 -9.11 -1.65
N GLY A 158 -14.60 -8.17 -0.94
CA GLY A 158 -13.87 -7.12 -0.21
C GLY A 158 -13.35 -7.61 1.14
N VAL A 159 -12.68 -6.72 1.87
CA VAL A 159 -12.23 -6.92 3.24
C VAL A 159 -12.73 -5.77 4.09
N LYS A 160 -13.40 -6.13 5.19
CA LYS A 160 -13.77 -5.23 6.27
C LYS A 160 -12.71 -5.31 7.36
N PHE A 161 -12.28 -4.16 7.86
CA PHE A 161 -11.31 -4.08 8.95
C PHE A 161 -11.48 -2.82 9.77
N TRP A 162 -10.95 -2.87 10.99
CA TRP A 162 -10.98 -1.75 11.92
C TRP A 162 -9.56 -1.22 12.08
N VAL A 163 -9.44 0.10 12.14
CA VAL A 163 -8.18 0.79 12.36
C VAL A 163 -8.25 1.62 13.62
N GLN A 164 -7.13 1.69 14.32
CA GLN A 164 -6.87 2.68 15.34
C GLN A 164 -5.94 3.73 14.72
N ASP A 165 -6.38 4.98 14.71
CA ASP A 165 -5.56 6.12 14.28
C ASP A 165 -5.41 7.11 15.44
N GLY A 166 -4.38 7.96 15.38
CA GLY A 166 -4.02 8.84 16.50
C GLY A 166 -5.07 9.89 16.87
N TYR A 167 -6.00 10.22 15.96
CA TYR A 167 -6.96 11.32 16.12
C TYR A 167 -8.42 10.82 16.20
N ASN A 168 -8.75 9.78 15.44
CA ASN A 168 -9.95 8.98 15.52
C ASN A 168 -9.63 7.67 16.24
N PRO A 169 -10.07 7.49 17.50
CA PRO A 169 -9.69 6.30 18.26
C PRO A 169 -10.02 4.99 17.57
N VAL A 170 -11.08 4.94 16.74
CA VAL A 170 -11.49 3.74 16.00
C VAL A 170 -12.24 4.13 14.72
N THR A 171 -11.85 3.56 13.58
CA THR A 171 -12.57 3.70 12.30
C THR A 171 -12.74 2.35 11.61
N GLU A 172 -13.93 2.09 11.07
CA GLU A 172 -14.22 0.94 10.20
C GLU A 172 -13.90 1.30 8.74
N TRP A 173 -13.27 0.38 8.02
CA TRP A 173 -13.03 0.48 6.60
C TRP A 173 -13.45 -0.79 5.88
N ASP A 174 -14.10 -0.61 4.75
CA ASP A 174 -14.30 -1.65 3.74
C ASP A 174 -13.44 -1.33 2.52
N VAL A 175 -12.62 -2.29 2.09
CA VAL A 175 -11.84 -2.20 0.85
C VAL A 175 -12.25 -3.31 -0.09
N SER A 176 -12.54 -2.97 -1.35
CA SER A 176 -12.94 -3.95 -2.36
C SER A 176 -12.24 -3.70 -3.69
N PRO A 177 -12.01 -4.75 -4.50
CA PRO A 177 -11.41 -4.60 -5.81
C PRO A 177 -12.31 -3.76 -6.73
N GLY A 178 -11.69 -3.04 -7.66
CA GLY A 178 -12.43 -2.38 -8.74
C GLY A 178 -13.05 -3.39 -9.72
N ALA A 179 -13.83 -2.88 -10.68
CA ALA A 179 -14.59 -3.70 -11.63
C ALA A 179 -13.71 -4.57 -12.56
N SER A 180 -12.41 -4.28 -12.67
CA SER A 180 -11.46 -5.04 -13.49
C SER A 180 -10.07 -5.06 -12.87
N PRO A 181 -9.18 -6.01 -13.25
CA PRO A 181 -7.81 -6.03 -12.76
C PRO A 181 -7.09 -4.70 -12.97
N GLY A 182 -6.46 -4.18 -11.92
CA GLY A 182 -5.75 -2.89 -11.95
C GLY A 182 -6.63 -1.64 -11.92
N ALA A 183 -7.98 -1.79 -11.94
CA ALA A 183 -8.88 -0.67 -11.71
C ALA A 183 -8.75 -0.15 -10.27
N PRO A 184 -9.04 1.14 -10.01
CA PRO A 184 -9.04 1.68 -8.66
C PRO A 184 -9.91 0.82 -7.73
N ALA A 185 -9.36 0.47 -6.57
CA ALA A 185 -10.12 -0.15 -5.50
C ALA A 185 -11.18 0.82 -4.96
N VAL A 186 -12.21 0.28 -4.32
CA VAL A 186 -13.20 1.10 -3.61
C VAL A 186 -12.88 1.02 -2.13
N PHE A 187 -12.55 2.18 -1.54
CA PHE A 187 -12.49 2.37 -0.10
C PHE A 187 -13.81 2.99 0.37
N THR A 188 -14.45 2.36 1.34
CA THR A 188 -15.64 2.91 2.01
C THR A 188 -15.32 3.05 3.48
N GLN A 189 -15.35 4.29 3.96
CA GLN A 189 -15.27 4.57 5.38
C GLN A 189 -16.62 4.25 6.02
N GLY A 190 -16.60 3.36 7.00
CA GLY A 190 -17.76 3.04 7.81
C GLY A 190 -17.89 4.02 8.97
N ARG A 191 -18.16 3.48 10.15
CA ARG A 191 -18.27 4.30 11.37
C ARG A 191 -16.90 4.75 11.87
N THR A 192 -16.86 5.97 12.40
CA THR A 192 -15.70 6.54 13.09
C THR A 192 -16.11 7.04 14.47
N HIS A 193 -15.27 6.79 15.49
CA HIS A 193 -15.35 7.53 16.75
C HIS A 193 -14.46 8.76 16.66
N GLY A 194 -15.02 9.95 16.93
CA GLY A 194 -14.28 11.21 16.97
C GLY A 194 -15.01 12.31 16.20
N GLY A 195 -15.80 13.12 16.91
CA GLY A 195 -16.46 14.31 16.37
C GLY A 195 -17.89 14.49 16.85
N GLY A 196 -18.04 14.94 18.10
CA GLY A 196 -19.03 15.97 18.39
C GLY A 196 -18.48 17.34 17.98
#